data_AF-A0A1Q7JIK9-F1
#
_entry.id   AF-A0A1Q7JIK9-F1
#
_cell.length_a   1.000
_cell.length_b   1.000
_cell.length_c   1.000
_cell.angle_alpha   90.00
_cell.angle_beta   90.00
_cell.angle_gamma   90.00
#
_symmetry.space_group_name_H-M   'P 1'
#
loop_
_entity.id
_entity.type
_entity.pdbx_description
1 polymer ?
#
loop_
_entity_poly.entity_id
_entity_poly.type
_entity_poly.pdbx_seq_one_letter_code
_entity_poly.pdbx_strand_id
1 'polypeptide(L)'
;MIEKRIAGVLLSGAAFLLVEVRFEHREVLGETWRGWIPLTCAALLVAAGVPAWLAWTGRARKLLSALFALAAAVGLLGAWFHSGGRPLKTLGHVASAWTLKPGENGGEKPGTAPPALAPLAFSGLGLLGLLVCAGTRIR
;
A
#
# COMPACT_ATOMS: atom_id res chain seq x y z
N MET A 1 4.74 22.97 -7.84
CA MET A 1 4.77 22.09 -9.05
C MET A 1 5.40 20.72 -8.77
N ILE A 2 6.49 20.62 -8.00
CA ILE A 2 7.14 19.34 -7.69
C ILE A 2 6.22 18.36 -6.94
N GLU A 3 5.47 18.84 -5.93
CA GLU A 3 4.51 18.03 -5.17
C GLU A 3 3.45 17.39 -6.07
N LYS A 4 2.95 18.13 -7.07
CA LYS A 4 2.00 17.61 -8.07
C LYS A 4 2.61 16.46 -8.86
N ARG A 5 3.86 16.59 -9.28
CA ARG A 5 4.56 15.53 -10.02
C ARG A 5 4.77 14.29 -9.15
N ILE A 6 5.24 14.47 -7.92
CA ILE A 6 5.44 13.36 -6.98
C ILE A 6 4.11 12.65 -6.69
N ALA A 7 3.03 13.39 -6.42
CA ALA A 7 1.71 12.79 -6.23
C ALA A 7 1.24 12.02 -7.47
N GLY A 8 1.53 12.52 -8.68
CA GLY A 8 1.25 11.79 -9.93
C GLY A 8 2.01 10.47 -10.02
N VAL A 9 3.30 10.46 -9.66
CA VAL A 9 4.11 9.23 -9.61
C VAL A 9 3.56 8.25 -8.57
N LEU A 10 3.15 8.74 -7.40
CA LEU A 10 2.53 7.89 -6.37
C LEU A 10 1.17 7.32 -6.84
N LEU A 11 0.39 8.07 -7.61
CA LEU A 11 -0.84 7.55 -8.24
C LEU A 11 -0.54 6.47 -9.29
N SER A 12 0.56 6.57 -10.05
CA SER A 12 0.98 5.46 -10.91
C SER A 12 1.39 4.22 -10.11
N GLY A 13 2.04 4.39 -8.95
CA GLY A 13 2.31 3.29 -8.03
C GLY A 13 1.03 2.63 -7.53
N ALA A 14 -0.01 3.41 -7.21
CA ALA A 14 -1.32 2.88 -6.83
C ALA A 14 -2.00 2.11 -7.97
N ALA A 15 -1.82 2.55 -9.23
CA ALA A 15 -2.31 1.83 -10.40
C ALA A 15 -1.59 0.48 -10.60
N PHE A 16 -0.27 0.42 -10.38
CA PHE A 16 0.46 -0.85 -10.40
C PHE A 16 0.00 -1.78 -9.28
N LEU A 17 -0.16 -1.27 -8.06
CA LEU A 17 -0.71 -2.05 -6.94
C LEU A 17 -2.11 -2.60 -7.26
N LEU A 18 -2.96 -1.82 -7.94
CA LEU A 18 -4.28 -2.30 -8.36
C LEU A 18 -4.17 -3.54 -9.28
N VAL A 19 -3.26 -3.51 -10.25
CA VAL A 19 -3.05 -4.62 -11.20
C VAL A 19 -2.43 -5.83 -10.50
N GLU A 20 -1.38 -5.64 -9.71
CA GLU A 20 -0.70 -6.71 -8.99
C GLU A 20 -1.64 -7.39 -7.99
N VAL A 21 -2.30 -6.61 -7.13
CA VAL A 21 -3.26 -7.17 -6.16
C VAL A 21 -4.40 -7.90 -6.85
N ARG A 22 -4.91 -7.38 -7.98
CA ARG A 22 -5.95 -8.08 -8.74
C ARG A 22 -5.49 -9.45 -9.22
N PHE A 23 -4.24 -9.56 -9.66
CA PHE A 23 -3.65 -10.80 -10.12
C PHE A 23 -3.35 -11.77 -8.97
N GLU A 24 -2.72 -11.27 -7.90
CA GLU A 24 -2.32 -12.05 -6.72
C GLU A 24 -3.52 -12.54 -5.91
N HIS A 25 -4.56 -11.71 -5.74
CA HIS A 25 -5.76 -12.08 -4.98
C HIS A 25 -6.79 -12.84 -5.82
N ARG A 26 -6.56 -13.17 -7.10
CA ARG A 26 -7.59 -13.72 -7.99
C ARG A 26 -8.34 -14.94 -7.42
N GLU A 27 -7.67 -15.78 -6.64
CA GLU A 27 -8.26 -16.93 -5.96
C GLU A 27 -9.01 -16.50 -4.69
N VAL A 28 -8.33 -15.77 -3.81
CA VAL A 28 -8.87 -15.29 -2.52
C VAL A 28 -10.09 -14.37 -2.69
N LEU A 29 -10.20 -13.64 -3.81
CA LEU A 29 -11.38 -12.82 -4.13
C LEU A 29 -12.67 -13.64 -4.25
N GLY A 30 -12.58 -14.92 -4.63
CA GLY A 30 -13.70 -15.86 -4.68
C GLY A 30 -13.97 -16.56 -3.35
N GLU A 31 -13.03 -16.52 -2.40
CA GLU A 31 -13.10 -17.23 -1.13
C GLU A 31 -13.57 -16.34 0.03
N THR A 32 -13.11 -15.08 0.08
CA THR A 32 -13.41 -14.18 1.18
C THR A 32 -13.56 -12.74 0.73
N TRP A 33 -14.56 -12.06 1.29
CA TRP A 33 -14.80 -10.63 1.07
C TRP A 33 -13.58 -9.77 1.49
N ARG A 34 -12.76 -10.25 2.44
CA ARG A 34 -11.57 -9.52 2.91
C ARG A 34 -10.53 -9.31 1.81
N GLY A 35 -10.44 -10.22 0.84
CA GLY A 35 -9.53 -10.10 -0.30
C GLY A 35 -9.81 -8.87 -1.18
N TRP A 36 -11.03 -8.34 -1.12
CA TRP A 36 -11.45 -7.16 -1.88
C TRP A 36 -10.95 -5.84 -1.27
N ILE A 37 -10.62 -5.81 0.02
CA ILE A 37 -10.24 -4.58 0.73
C ILE A 37 -9.10 -3.81 0.03
N PRO A 38 -7.91 -4.42 -0.22
CA PRO A 38 -6.81 -3.69 -0.87
C PRO A 38 -7.12 -3.34 -2.33
N LEU A 39 -7.88 -4.19 -3.03
CA LEU A 39 -8.28 -3.95 -4.42
C LEU A 39 -9.20 -2.73 -4.53
N THR A 40 -10.24 -2.65 -3.70
CA THR A 40 -11.16 -1.51 -3.65
C THR A 40 -10.44 -0.25 -3.20
N CYS A 41 -9.51 -0.35 -2.25
CA CYS A 41 -8.71 0.80 -1.82
C CYS A 41 -7.85 1.36 -2.96
N ALA A 42 -7.13 0.51 -3.69
CA ALA A 42 -6.33 0.94 -4.84
C ALA A 42 -7.21 1.53 -5.96
N ALA A 43 -8.33 0.89 -6.28
CA ALA A 43 -9.28 1.37 -7.28
C ALA A 43 -9.84 2.74 -6.91
N LEU A 44 -10.24 2.93 -5.65
CA LEU A 44 -10.73 4.22 -5.15
C LEU A 44 -9.65 5.29 -5.20
N LEU A 45 -8.42 4.97 -4.77
CA LEU A 45 -7.29 5.90 -4.82
C LEU A 45 -6.99 6.34 -6.26
N VAL A 46 -7.04 5.44 -7.25
CA VAL A 46 -6.85 5.80 -8.66
C VAL A 46 -8.05 6.60 -9.19
N ALA A 47 -9.27 6.08 -9.04
CA ALA A 47 -10.47 6.65 -9.64
C ALA A 47 -10.80 8.04 -9.09
N ALA A 48 -10.64 8.26 -7.78
CA ALA A 48 -10.87 9.57 -7.16
C ALA A 48 -9.59 10.43 -7.13
N GLY A 49 -8.41 9.80 -7.02
CA GLY A 49 -7.14 10.51 -6.92
C GLY A 49 -6.69 11.13 -8.23
N VAL A 50 -6.88 10.48 -9.39
CA VAL A 50 -6.50 11.06 -10.69
C VAL A 50 -7.25 12.37 -10.99
N PRO A 51 -8.59 12.45 -10.87
CA PRO A 51 -9.31 13.72 -11.02
C PRO A 51 -8.85 14.79 -10.02
N ALA A 52 -8.66 14.41 -8.75
CA ALA A 52 -8.19 15.33 -7.72
C ALA A 52 -6.77 15.85 -8.02
N TRP A 53 -5.89 14.99 -8.53
CA TRP A 53 -4.55 15.34 -8.97
C TRP A 53 -4.55 16.30 -10.15
N LEU A 54 -5.41 16.05 -11.16
CA LEU A 54 -5.55 16.94 -12.31
C LEU A 54 -5.99 18.34 -11.87
N ALA A 55 -7.01 18.43 -11.01
CA ALA A 55 -7.53 19.68 -10.48
C ALA A 55 -6.54 20.43 -9.56
N TRP A 56 -5.81 19.72 -8.70
CA TRP A 56 -4.77 20.24 -7.79
C TRP A 56 -5.17 21.45 -6.92
N THR A 57 -6.45 21.62 -6.60
CA THR A 57 -6.93 22.68 -5.71
C THR A 57 -6.71 22.32 -4.24
N GLY A 58 -6.84 23.28 -3.32
CA GLY A 58 -6.70 23.00 -1.88
C GLY A 58 -7.67 21.93 -1.35
N ARG A 59 -8.90 21.86 -1.89
CA ARG A 59 -9.87 20.79 -1.55
C ARG A 59 -9.45 19.46 -2.14
N ALA A 60 -8.99 19.45 -3.39
CA ALA A 60 -8.52 18.24 -4.06
C ALA A 60 -7.29 17.63 -3.35
N ARG A 61 -6.39 18.47 -2.84
CA ARG A 61 -5.23 18.02 -2.04
C ARG A 61 -5.63 17.41 -0.69
N LYS A 62 -6.67 17.94 -0.03
CA LYS A 62 -7.23 17.31 1.18
C LYS A 62 -7.84 15.95 0.87
N LEU A 63 -8.58 15.83 -0.24
CA LEU A 63 -9.12 14.55 -0.70
C LEU A 63 -7.98 13.54 -0.99
N LEU A 64 -6.96 13.93 -1.75
CA LEU A 64 -5.78 13.10 -1.98
C LEU A 64 -5.11 12.66 -0.68
N SER A 65 -4.93 13.58 0.27
CA SER A 65 -4.36 13.27 1.59
C SER A 65 -5.18 12.22 2.32
N ALA A 66 -6.51 12.33 2.30
CA ALA A 66 -7.40 11.34 2.92
C ALA A 66 -7.34 9.98 2.22
N LEU A 67 -7.30 9.94 0.89
CA LEU A 67 -7.18 8.69 0.12
C LEU A 67 -5.84 8.00 0.38
N PHE A 68 -4.73 8.76 0.43
CA PHE A 68 -3.41 8.22 0.75
C PHE A 68 -3.32 7.77 2.22
N ALA A 69 -3.92 8.48 3.17
CA ALA A 69 -4.02 8.03 4.56
C ALA A 69 -4.83 6.73 4.68
N LEU A 70 -5.92 6.57 3.93
CA LEU A 70 -6.69 5.34 3.87
C LEU A 70 -5.84 4.19 3.33
N ALA A 71 -5.11 4.39 2.23
CA ALA A 71 -4.18 3.40 1.71
C ALA A 71 -3.13 3.00 2.76
N ALA A 72 -2.61 3.98 3.51
CA ALA A 72 -1.65 3.71 4.55
C ALA A 72 -2.22 2.79 5.66
N ALA A 73 -3.43 3.10 6.11
CA ALA A 73 -4.15 2.31 7.12
C ALA A 73 -4.49 0.89 6.62
N VAL A 74 -4.92 0.75 5.36
CA VAL A 74 -5.20 -0.57 4.74
C VAL A 74 -3.93 -1.42 4.69
N GLY A 75 -2.78 -0.84 4.33
CA GLY A 75 -1.50 -1.56 4.34
C GLY A 75 -1.09 -2.04 5.74
N LEU A 76 -1.27 -1.20 6.77
CA LEU A 76 -0.96 -1.57 8.15
C LEU A 76 -1.88 -2.68 8.67
N LEU A 77 -3.18 -2.57 8.36
CA LEU A 77 -4.16 -3.60 8.69
C LEU A 77 -3.89 -4.91 7.96
N GLY A 78 -3.49 -4.84 6.68
CA GLY A 78 -3.09 -6.00 5.90
C GLY A 78 -1.86 -6.69 6.51
N ALA A 79 -0.84 -5.94 6.94
CA ALA A 79 0.33 -6.50 7.61
C ALA A 79 -0.03 -7.18 8.94
N TRP A 80 -1.00 -6.65 9.68
CA TRP A 80 -1.55 -7.32 10.86
C TRP A 80 -2.22 -8.66 10.50
N PHE A 81 -3.03 -8.71 9.44
CA PHE A 81 -3.68 -9.95 8.99
C PHE A 81 -2.70 -10.98 8.43
N HIS A 82 -1.73 -10.56 7.62
CA HIS A 82 -0.70 -11.44 7.04
C HIS A 82 0.24 -12.03 8.10
N SER A 83 0.39 -11.36 9.25
CA SER A 83 1.21 -11.85 10.37
C SER A 83 0.42 -12.67 11.41
N GLY A 84 -0.87 -12.96 11.18
CA GLY A 84 -1.73 -13.61 12.17
C GLY A 84 -1.81 -12.80 13.49
N GLY A 85 -1.72 -11.47 13.40
CA GLY A 85 -1.71 -10.56 14.54
C GLY A 85 -0.37 -10.43 15.27
N ARG A 86 0.75 -10.83 14.64
CA ARG A 86 2.10 -10.75 15.24
C ARG A 86 3.11 -9.99 14.35
N PRO A 87 2.81 -8.75 13.92
CA PRO A 87 3.60 -8.05 12.90
C PRO A 87 5.05 -7.79 13.32
N LEU A 88 5.30 -7.53 14.60
CA LEU A 88 6.67 -7.30 15.10
C LEU A 88 7.54 -8.55 15.01
N LYS A 89 6.97 -9.73 15.29
CA LYS A 89 7.68 -11.01 15.16
C LYS A 89 8.02 -11.29 13.69
N THR A 90 7.05 -11.05 12.81
CA THR A 90 7.22 -11.17 11.36
C THR A 90 8.29 -10.21 10.82
N LEU A 91 8.30 -8.95 11.27
CA LEU A 91 9.34 -7.98 10.92
C LEU A 91 10.73 -8.43 11.37
N GLY A 92 10.86 -8.94 12.61
CA GLY A 92 12.13 -9.49 13.10
C GLY A 92 12.63 -10.66 12.25
N HIS A 93 11.73 -11.53 11.80
CA HIS A 93 12.07 -12.62 10.90
C HIS A 93 12.56 -12.11 9.54
N VAL A 94 11.87 -11.14 8.93
CA VAL A 94 12.34 -10.53 7.67
C VAL A 94 13.67 -9.80 7.85
N ALA A 95 13.86 -9.09 8.96
CA ALA A 95 15.12 -8.42 9.26
C ALA A 95 16.29 -9.41 9.39
N SER A 96 16.05 -10.61 9.91
CA SER A 96 17.08 -11.64 10.02
C SER A 96 17.63 -12.11 8.66
N ALA A 97 16.85 -11.97 7.58
CA ALA A 97 17.27 -12.36 6.23
C ALA A 97 18.53 -11.60 5.75
N TRP A 98 18.78 -10.39 6.27
CA TRP A 98 19.98 -9.61 5.94
C TRP A 98 21.27 -10.13 6.58
N THR A 99 21.15 -11.09 7.50
CA THR A 99 22.27 -11.72 8.21
C THR A 99 22.46 -13.19 7.84
N LEU A 100 21.51 -13.79 7.12
CA LEU A 100 21.51 -15.19 6.71
C LEU A 100 22.12 -15.33 5.31
N LYS A 101 22.78 -16.46 5.04
CA LYS A 101 23.24 -16.75 3.68
C LYS A 101 22.06 -17.24 2.82
N PRO A 102 22.06 -16.97 1.50
CA PRO A 102 21.06 -17.55 0.60
C PRO A 102 20.99 -19.08 0.76
N GLY A 103 19.78 -19.60 0.98
CA GLY A 103 19.52 -21.03 1.21
C GLY A 103 19.45 -21.46 2.67
N GLU A 104 19.83 -20.61 3.62
CA GLU A 104 19.70 -20.90 5.06
C GLU A 104 18.31 -20.53 5.60
N ASN A 105 17.84 -21.29 6.59
CA ASN A 105 16.59 -21.02 7.34
C ASN A 105 15.31 -20.88 6.51
N GLY A 106 15.28 -21.41 5.29
CA GLY A 106 14.06 -21.77 4.55
C GLY A 106 12.97 -20.69 4.58
N GLY A 107 13.28 -19.51 4.03
CA GLY A 107 12.34 -18.40 3.86
C GLY A 107 11.02 -18.80 3.18
N GLU A 108 10.11 -17.85 3.00
CA GLU A 108 8.76 -18.15 2.50
C GLU A 108 8.80 -18.99 1.21
N LYS A 109 8.30 -20.23 1.30
CA LYS A 109 8.20 -21.11 0.13
C LYS A 109 7.06 -20.59 -0.74
N PRO A 110 7.28 -20.38 -2.05
CA PRO A 110 6.23 -19.96 -2.96
C PRO A 110 4.98 -20.83 -2.81
N GLY A 111 3.82 -20.19 -2.59
CA GLY A 111 2.52 -20.87 -2.48
C GLY A 111 2.16 -21.45 -1.10
N THR A 112 2.98 -21.26 -0.06
CA THR A 112 2.68 -21.81 1.29
C THR A 112 2.05 -20.81 2.25
N ALA A 113 2.35 -19.53 2.10
CA ALA A 113 1.80 -18.44 2.90
C ALA A 113 1.80 -17.15 2.07
N PRO A 114 0.87 -16.21 2.34
CA PRO A 114 0.93 -14.90 1.73
C PRO A 114 2.16 -14.15 2.23
N PRO A 115 2.85 -13.36 1.39
CA PRO A 115 4.06 -12.71 1.81
C PRO A 115 3.82 -11.75 2.97
N ALA A 116 4.63 -11.92 4.02
CA ALA A 116 4.52 -11.23 5.29
C ALA A 116 4.36 -9.71 5.20
N LEU A 117 5.14 -9.08 4.32
CA LEU A 117 5.23 -7.62 4.21
C LEU A 117 4.60 -7.05 2.93
N ALA A 118 4.01 -7.88 2.06
CA ALA A 118 3.37 -7.40 0.83
C ALA A 118 2.39 -6.23 1.07
N PRO A 119 1.57 -6.23 2.15
CA PRO A 119 0.66 -5.11 2.41
C PRO A 119 1.36 -3.77 2.71
N LEU A 120 2.63 -3.77 3.14
CA LEU A 120 3.35 -2.53 3.48
C LEU A 120 3.65 -1.65 2.26
N ALA A 121 3.54 -2.18 1.03
CA ALA A 121 3.61 -1.35 -0.17
C ALA A 121 2.52 -0.26 -0.19
N PHE A 122 1.30 -0.60 0.25
CA PHE A 122 0.22 0.38 0.46
C PHE A 122 0.56 1.38 1.57
N SER A 123 1.18 0.91 2.66
CA SER A 123 1.62 1.77 3.78
C SER A 123 2.66 2.79 3.34
N GLY A 124 3.73 2.36 2.68
CA GLY A 124 4.77 3.25 2.20
C GLY A 124 4.24 4.27 1.19
N LEU A 125 3.49 3.81 0.19
CA LEU A 125 2.90 4.67 -0.83
C LEU A 125 1.91 5.69 -0.23
N GLY A 126 1.05 5.23 0.68
CA GLY A 126 0.08 6.07 1.38
C GLY A 126 0.74 7.13 2.27
N LEU A 127 1.77 6.77 3.04
CA LEU A 127 2.47 7.73 3.90
C LEU A 127 3.20 8.80 3.08
N LEU A 128 3.88 8.41 1.99
CA LEU A 128 4.52 9.37 1.09
C LEU A 128 3.50 10.31 0.44
N GLY A 129 2.37 9.79 -0.01
CA GLY A 129 1.30 10.57 -0.61
C GLY A 129 0.66 11.54 0.38
N LEU A 130 0.46 11.09 1.63
CA LEU A 130 0.00 11.95 2.71
C LEU A 130 0.95 13.12 2.94
N LEU A 131 2.26 12.87 3.05
CA LEU A 131 3.25 13.94 3.27
C LEU A 131 3.25 14.99 2.14
N VAL A 132 3.20 14.52 0.89
CA VAL A 132 3.19 15.39 -0.29
C VAL A 132 1.90 16.21 -0.40
N CYS A 133 0.76 15.62 -0.03
CA CYS A 133 -0.54 16.28 -0.16
C CYS A 133 -0.93 17.12 1.07
N ALA A 134 -0.45 16.78 2.27
CA ALA A 134 -0.70 17.50 3.52
C ALA A 134 0.10 18.81 3.64
N GLY A 135 1.23 18.92 2.92
CA GLY A 135 2.07 20.12 2.95
C GLY A 135 1.39 21.33 2.34
N THR A 136 0.83 22.25 3.13
CA THR A 136 0.89 23.71 2.89
C THR A 136 0.14 24.46 3.99
N ARG A 137 0.87 24.79 5.06
CA ARG A 137 0.81 26.12 5.66
C ARG A 137 2.21 26.49 6.14
N ILE A 138 3.08 26.90 5.23
CA ILE A 138 3.98 27.99 5.60
C ILE A 138 3.27 29.21 5.05
N ARG A 139 2.62 29.94 5.96
CA ARG A 139 2.10 31.28 5.71
C ARG A 139 3.27 32.23 5.56
#